data_AF-A0A2E6IK22-F1
#
_entry.id   AF-A0A2E6IK22-F1
#
_cell.length_a   1.000
_cell.length_b   1.000
_cell.length_c   1.000
_cell.angle_alpha   90.00
_cell.angle_beta   90.00
_cell.angle_gamma   90.00
#
_symmetry.space_group_name_H-M   'P 1'
#
loop_
_entity.id
_entity.type
_entity.pdbx_description
1 polymer ?
#
loop_
_entity_poly.entity_id
_entity_poly.type
_entity_poly.pdbx_seq_one_letter_code
_entity_poly.pdbx_strand_id
1 'polypeptide(L)'
;MSKKRDIIKDEKELINLLKLINSRSKSLSIKKREITKTIRGLKNQEKKIKKELKSLEKKNKFIVSIGLDKRWATYNCIVKYQSFHFSFYLGKEKKIKKLLQQFYREDLRDKNMKFINTQIKKIVRSVVPNYLKKYKSKNKLKLDKIISLYLTSGEWDYWSESY
;
A
#
# COMPACT_ATOMS: atom_id res chain seq x y z
N MET A 1 77.38 -32.00 -3.36
CA MET A 1 76.95 -30.59 -3.61
C MET A 1 75.49 -30.44 -4.09
N SER A 2 74.82 -31.49 -4.61
CA SER A 2 73.43 -31.38 -5.15
C SER A 2 72.36 -31.03 -4.11
N LYS A 3 72.22 -31.82 -3.03
CA LYS A 3 71.17 -31.64 -2.00
C LYS A 3 71.08 -30.23 -1.40
N LYS A 4 72.21 -29.54 -1.21
CA LYS A 4 72.23 -28.19 -0.63
C LYS A 4 71.69 -27.13 -1.60
N ARG A 5 71.85 -27.33 -2.91
CA ARG A 5 71.26 -26.44 -3.94
C ARG A 5 69.76 -26.68 -4.09
N ASP A 6 69.32 -27.93 -3.96
CA ASP A 6 67.91 -28.30 -4.02
C ASP A 6 67.12 -27.70 -2.84
N ILE A 7 67.65 -27.80 -1.61
CA ILE A 7 67.05 -27.18 -0.41
C ILE A 7 66.93 -25.64 -0.54
N ILE A 8 67.95 -24.98 -1.08
CA ILE A 8 67.95 -23.51 -1.29
C ILE A 8 66.90 -23.12 -2.35
N LYS A 9 66.63 -23.99 -3.32
CA LYS A 9 65.64 -23.78 -4.38
C LYS A 9 64.21 -23.90 -3.82
N ASP A 10 63.98 -24.90 -2.97
CA ASP A 10 62.70 -25.13 -2.29
C ASP A 10 62.36 -23.99 -1.30
N GLU A 11 63.34 -23.49 -0.54
CA GLU A 11 63.16 -22.32 0.33
C GLU A 11 62.79 -21.05 -0.45
N LYS A 12 63.41 -20.83 -1.62
CA LYS A 12 63.07 -19.70 -2.49
C LYS A 12 61.65 -19.79 -3.03
N GLU A 13 61.19 -20.98 -3.41
CA GLU A 13 59.81 -21.20 -3.86
C GLU A 13 58.81 -20.95 -2.72
N LEU A 14 59.09 -21.43 -1.52
CA LEU A 14 58.28 -21.18 -0.31
C LEU A 14 58.14 -19.69 -0.01
N ILE A 15 59.24 -18.92 -0.10
CA ILE A 15 59.22 -17.46 0.10
C ILE A 15 58.37 -16.76 -0.97
N ASN A 16 58.44 -17.21 -2.23
CA ASN A 16 57.63 -16.65 -3.31
C ASN A 16 56.14 -16.95 -3.13
N LEU A 17 55.79 -18.17 -2.72
CA LEU A 17 54.41 -18.56 -2.38
C LEU A 17 53.86 -17.71 -1.22
N LEU A 18 54.65 -17.49 -0.17
CA LEU A 18 54.31 -16.61 0.96
C LEU A 18 54.02 -15.17 0.50
N LYS A 19 54.86 -14.61 -0.39
CA LYS A 19 54.64 -13.28 -0.97
C LYS A 19 53.34 -13.21 -1.78
N LEU A 20 53.04 -14.25 -2.56
CA LEU A 20 51.83 -14.34 -3.36
C LEU A 20 50.57 -14.45 -2.48
N ILE A 21 50.62 -15.27 -1.42
CA ILE A 21 49.52 -15.41 -0.46
C ILE A 21 49.28 -14.08 0.25
N ASN A 22 50.34 -13.40 0.69
CA ASN A 22 50.23 -12.10 1.35
C ASN A 22 49.62 -11.03 0.44
N SER A 23 50.03 -10.97 -0.84
CA SER A 23 49.46 -10.01 -1.79
C SER A 23 47.97 -10.30 -2.06
N ARG A 24 47.61 -11.57 -2.24
CA ARG A 24 46.21 -12.01 -2.38
C ARG A 24 45.36 -11.67 -1.15
N SER A 25 45.88 -11.95 0.04
CA SER A 25 45.22 -11.62 1.32
C SER A 25 44.94 -10.11 1.43
N LYS A 26 45.93 -9.28 1.06
CA LYS A 26 45.79 -7.81 1.05
C LYS A 26 44.71 -7.36 0.05
N SER A 27 44.70 -7.93 -1.16
CA SER A 27 43.67 -7.65 -2.18
C SER A 27 42.26 -8.04 -1.72
N LEU A 28 42.11 -9.23 -1.12
CA LEU A 28 40.83 -9.70 -0.58
C LEU A 28 40.33 -8.80 0.56
N SER A 29 41.23 -8.33 1.42
CA SER A 29 40.89 -7.39 2.49
C SER A 29 40.33 -6.07 1.95
N ILE A 30 40.92 -5.54 0.87
CA ILE A 30 40.42 -4.33 0.18
C ILE A 30 39.03 -4.59 -0.40
N LYS A 31 38.85 -5.68 -1.16
CA LYS A 31 37.54 -6.07 -1.73
C LYS A 31 36.47 -6.24 -0.65
N LYS A 32 36.80 -6.88 0.48
CA LYS A 32 35.89 -7.04 1.62
C LYS A 32 35.45 -5.68 2.17
N ARG A 33 36.36 -4.72 2.31
CA ARG A 33 36.05 -3.36 2.76
C ARG A 33 35.12 -2.65 1.78
N GLU A 34 35.36 -2.76 0.49
CA GLU A 34 34.52 -2.17 -0.56
C GLU A 34 33.11 -2.77 -0.53
N ILE A 35 32.99 -4.10 -0.53
CA ILE A 35 31.70 -4.80 -0.42
C ILE A 35 30.94 -4.35 0.84
N THR A 36 31.64 -4.23 1.97
CA THR A 36 31.02 -3.79 3.23
C THR A 36 30.49 -2.36 3.14
N LYS A 37 31.23 -1.46 2.48
CA LYS A 37 30.77 -0.08 2.20
C LYS A 37 29.53 -0.09 1.30
N THR A 38 29.53 -0.89 0.24
CA THR A 38 28.39 -1.03 -0.68
C THR A 38 27.15 -1.55 0.04
N ILE A 39 27.27 -2.61 0.85
CA ILE A 39 26.17 -3.16 1.66
C ILE A 39 25.59 -2.09 2.60
N ARG A 40 26.44 -1.28 3.24
CA ARG A 40 26.01 -0.18 4.10
C ARG A 40 25.26 0.89 3.32
N GLY A 41 25.75 1.25 2.12
CA GLY A 41 25.09 2.18 1.21
C GLY A 41 23.69 1.71 0.82
N LEU A 42 23.57 0.44 0.38
CA LEU A 42 22.30 -0.17 0.01
C LEU A 42 21.30 -0.20 1.19
N LYS A 43 21.74 -0.58 2.38
CA LYS A 43 20.88 -0.55 3.60
C LYS A 43 20.36 0.85 3.91
N ASN A 44 21.14 1.89 3.66
CA ASN A 44 20.70 3.26 3.87
C ASN A 44 19.68 3.70 2.81
N GLN A 45 19.88 3.32 1.55
CA GLN A 45 18.91 3.55 0.47
C GLN A 45 17.59 2.82 0.74
N GLU A 46 17.64 1.56 1.14
CA GLU A 46 16.47 0.77 1.52
C GLU A 46 15.67 1.47 2.63
N LYS A 47 16.35 1.97 3.68
CA LYS A 47 15.69 2.72 4.76
C LYS A 47 15.03 4.01 4.26
N LYS A 48 15.63 4.73 3.31
CA LYS A 48 15.05 5.94 2.72
C LYS A 48 13.78 5.59 1.92
N ILE A 49 13.89 4.61 1.02
CA ILE A 49 12.75 4.13 0.22
C ILE A 49 11.60 3.66 1.11
N LYS A 50 11.88 2.89 2.18
CA LYS A 50 10.85 2.45 3.15
C LYS A 50 10.15 3.63 3.84
N LYS A 51 10.87 4.71 4.16
CA LYS A 51 10.27 5.92 4.76
C LYS A 51 9.40 6.66 3.75
N GLU A 52 9.88 6.81 2.52
CA GLU A 52 9.14 7.45 1.43
C GLU A 52 7.85 6.67 1.12
N LEU A 53 7.93 5.35 0.99
CA LEU A 53 6.77 4.47 0.78
C LEU A 53 5.72 4.68 1.87
N LYS A 54 6.12 4.61 3.16
CA LYS A 54 5.21 4.86 4.30
C LYS A 54 4.56 6.24 4.24
N SER A 55 5.29 7.25 3.77
CA SER A 55 4.75 8.60 3.62
C SER A 55 3.72 8.70 2.49
N LEU A 56 3.98 8.02 1.37
CA LEU A 56 3.09 7.97 0.22
C LEU A 56 1.81 7.19 0.53
N GLU A 57 1.92 6.06 1.22
CA GLU A 57 0.78 5.27 1.70
C GLU A 57 -0.13 6.13 2.59
N LYS A 58 0.45 6.91 3.52
CA LYS A 58 -0.31 7.84 4.36
C LYS A 58 -0.99 8.94 3.55
N LYS A 59 -0.30 9.56 2.59
CA LYS A 59 -0.85 10.63 1.73
C LYS A 59 -1.98 10.12 0.82
N ASN A 60 -1.87 8.90 0.33
CA ASN A 60 -2.87 8.28 -0.55
C ASN A 60 -3.93 7.46 0.20
N LYS A 61 -3.93 7.51 1.54
CA LYS A 61 -4.91 6.78 2.34
C LYS A 61 -6.31 7.34 2.10
N PHE A 62 -7.18 6.51 1.53
CA PHE A 62 -8.60 6.81 1.37
C PHE A 62 -9.37 6.41 2.63
N ILE A 63 -9.88 7.39 3.36
CA ILE A 63 -10.60 7.20 4.62
C ILE A 63 -12.09 7.47 4.38
N VAL A 64 -12.93 6.52 4.77
CA VAL A 64 -14.39 6.67 4.82
C VAL A 64 -14.86 6.35 6.22
N SER A 65 -15.50 7.32 6.85
CA SER A 65 -16.15 7.17 8.14
C SER A 65 -17.64 7.44 8.02
N ILE A 66 -18.45 6.76 8.81
CA ILE A 66 -19.89 6.97 8.87
C ILE A 66 -20.26 7.23 10.32
N GLY A 67 -20.92 8.35 10.56
CA GLY A 67 -21.39 8.77 11.88
C GLY A 67 -22.90 8.94 11.90
N LEU A 68 -23.52 8.70 13.06
CA LEU A 68 -24.92 8.96 13.32
C LEU A 68 -25.05 10.31 14.05
N ASP A 69 -25.78 11.24 13.46
CA ASP A 69 -26.31 12.39 14.17
C ASP A 69 -27.55 11.95 14.96
N LYS A 70 -27.40 11.86 16.28
CA LYS A 70 -28.45 11.39 17.19
C LYS A 70 -29.66 12.34 17.24
N ARG A 71 -29.47 13.65 16.99
CA ARG A 71 -30.55 14.64 17.09
C ARG A 71 -31.60 14.45 16.00
N TRP A 72 -31.14 14.10 14.80
CA TRP A 72 -31.99 13.97 13.61
C TRP A 72 -32.18 12.52 13.17
N ALA A 73 -31.52 11.57 13.86
CA ALA A 73 -31.40 10.16 13.48
C ALA A 73 -30.92 9.99 12.03
N THR A 74 -29.98 10.84 11.60
CA THR A 74 -29.43 10.86 10.24
C THR A 74 -27.98 10.41 10.23
N TYR A 75 -27.62 9.64 9.21
CA TYR A 75 -26.24 9.22 9.01
C TYR A 75 -25.51 10.19 8.08
N ASN A 76 -24.24 10.42 8.38
CA ASN A 76 -23.32 11.23 7.60
C ASN A 76 -22.12 10.39 7.18
N CYS A 77 -21.64 10.61 5.96
CA CYS A 77 -20.41 10.02 5.47
C CYS A 77 -19.32 11.09 5.43
N ILE A 78 -18.16 10.80 6.00
CA ILE A 78 -16.97 11.66 5.98
C ILE A 78 -15.92 10.97 5.11
N VAL A 79 -15.41 11.70 4.13
CA VAL A 79 -14.37 11.24 3.21
C VAL A 79 -13.11 12.08 3.42
N LYS A 80 -11.96 11.39 3.50
CA LYS A 80 -10.64 11.99 3.38
C LYS A 80 -9.87 11.29 2.28
N TYR A 81 -9.41 12.04 1.29
CA TYR A 81 -8.55 11.54 0.23
C TYR A 81 -7.64 12.63 -0.29
N GLN A 82 -6.33 12.48 -0.12
CA GLN A 82 -5.36 13.51 -0.50
C GLN A 82 -5.74 14.88 0.10
N SER A 83 -5.88 15.92 -0.72
CA SER A 83 -6.35 17.26 -0.31
C SER A 83 -7.86 17.37 -0.13
N PHE A 84 -8.64 16.36 -0.56
CA PHE A 84 -10.09 16.39 -0.42
C PHE A 84 -10.53 15.96 0.98
N HIS A 85 -11.14 16.91 1.68
CA HIS A 85 -11.89 16.65 2.91
C HIS A 85 -13.32 17.16 2.77
N PHE A 86 -14.29 16.27 2.95
CA PHE A 86 -15.70 16.61 2.89
C PHE A 86 -16.59 15.58 3.58
N SER A 87 -17.83 15.99 3.83
CA SER A 87 -18.89 15.12 4.28
C SER A 87 -20.13 15.30 3.43
N PHE A 88 -21.00 14.30 3.43
CA PHE A 88 -22.33 14.38 2.83
C PHE A 88 -23.33 13.55 3.64
N TYR A 89 -24.58 14.00 3.63
CA TYR A 89 -25.69 13.30 4.28
C TYR A 89 -26.01 12.00 3.55
N LEU A 90 -26.14 10.91 4.31
CA LEU A 90 -26.68 9.63 3.84
C LEU A 90 -28.19 9.57 4.06
N GLY A 91 -28.69 10.22 5.13
CA GLY A 91 -30.10 10.25 5.50
C GLY A 91 -30.45 9.26 6.62
N LYS A 92 -31.74 8.96 6.79
CA LYS A 92 -32.24 8.02 7.81
C LYS A 92 -32.02 6.57 7.36
N GLU A 93 -31.85 5.67 8.33
CA GLU A 93 -31.61 4.23 8.11
C GLU A 93 -32.55 3.61 7.08
N LYS A 94 -33.87 3.81 7.22
CA LYS A 94 -34.87 3.25 6.28
C LYS A 94 -34.63 3.69 4.83
N LYS A 95 -34.27 4.96 4.62
CA LYS A 95 -33.99 5.51 3.29
C LYS A 95 -32.71 4.91 2.72
N ILE A 96 -31.67 4.79 3.55
CA ILE A 96 -30.39 4.19 3.17
C ILE A 96 -30.59 2.73 2.74
N LYS A 97 -31.24 1.91 3.56
CA LYS A 97 -31.52 0.50 3.25
C LYS A 97 -32.31 0.36 1.95
N LYS A 98 -33.36 1.16 1.77
CA LYS A 98 -34.15 1.18 0.52
C LYS A 98 -33.29 1.51 -0.71
N LEU A 99 -32.40 2.49 -0.61
CA LEU A 99 -31.50 2.86 -1.72
C LEU A 99 -30.48 1.76 -2.04
N LEU A 100 -29.98 1.05 -1.03
CA LEU A 100 -28.99 -0.01 -1.23
C LEU A 100 -29.62 -1.33 -1.69
N GLN A 101 -30.90 -1.58 -1.39
CA GLN A 101 -31.57 -2.85 -1.67
C GLN A 101 -31.43 -3.32 -3.11
N GLN A 102 -31.37 -2.40 -4.08
CA GLN A 102 -31.18 -2.71 -5.49
C GLN A 102 -29.88 -3.48 -5.82
N PHE A 103 -28.91 -3.51 -4.90
CA PHE A 103 -27.64 -4.21 -5.07
C PHE A 103 -27.57 -5.54 -4.31
N TYR A 104 -28.64 -5.98 -3.64
CA TYR A 104 -28.64 -7.17 -2.79
C TYR A 104 -29.90 -8.01 -2.99
N ARG A 105 -29.72 -9.34 -3.11
CA ARG A 105 -30.83 -10.30 -3.12
C ARG A 105 -31.50 -10.43 -1.75
N GLU A 106 -30.68 -10.43 -0.70
CA GLU A 106 -31.17 -10.48 0.67
C GLU A 106 -31.87 -9.18 1.06
N ASP A 107 -32.93 -9.31 1.87
CA ASP A 107 -33.61 -8.15 2.43
C ASP A 107 -32.70 -7.42 3.44
N LEU A 108 -32.45 -6.14 3.17
CA LEU A 108 -31.62 -5.28 4.02
C LEU A 108 -32.39 -4.69 5.20
N ARG A 109 -33.73 -4.81 5.25
CA ARG A 109 -34.56 -4.27 6.34
C ARG A 109 -34.13 -4.80 7.71
N ASP A 110 -33.79 -6.09 7.78
CA ASP A 110 -33.41 -6.77 9.02
C ASP A 110 -31.91 -6.68 9.33
N LYS A 111 -31.10 -6.19 8.38
CA LYS A 111 -29.65 -6.06 8.58
C LYS A 111 -29.34 -4.88 9.50
N ASN A 112 -28.43 -5.07 10.45
CA ASN A 112 -28.01 -3.99 11.34
C ASN A 112 -27.21 -2.90 10.59
N MET A 113 -27.17 -1.69 11.15
CA MET A 113 -26.45 -0.58 10.55
C MET A 113 -24.92 -0.78 10.48
N LYS A 114 -24.34 -1.70 11.26
CA LYS A 114 -22.91 -2.05 11.14
C LYS A 114 -22.63 -2.72 9.79
N PHE A 115 -23.49 -3.64 9.36
CA PHE A 115 -23.43 -4.24 8.03
C PHE A 115 -23.65 -3.19 6.94
N ILE A 116 -24.70 -2.39 7.05
CA ILE A 116 -25.03 -1.32 6.09
C ILE A 116 -23.86 -0.34 5.94
N ASN A 117 -23.23 0.07 7.04
CA ASN A 117 -22.07 0.96 7.03
C ASN A 117 -20.88 0.34 6.29
N THR A 118 -20.66 -0.96 6.40
CA THR A 118 -19.62 -1.67 5.64
C THR A 118 -19.91 -1.62 4.15
N GLN A 119 -21.15 -1.84 3.74
CA GLN A 119 -21.56 -1.79 2.34
C GLN A 119 -21.41 -0.37 1.75
N ILE A 120 -21.87 0.66 2.45
CA ILE A 120 -21.69 2.06 2.02
C ILE A 120 -20.21 2.39 1.87
N LYS A 121 -19.36 1.94 2.81
CA LYS A 121 -17.91 2.16 2.70
C LYS A 121 -17.31 1.49 1.46
N LYS A 122 -17.76 0.29 1.08
CA LYS A 122 -17.33 -0.37 -0.16
C LYS A 122 -17.73 0.44 -1.40
N ILE A 123 -18.99 0.84 -1.48
CA ILE A 123 -19.52 1.67 -2.57
C ILE A 123 -18.71 2.96 -2.71
N VAL A 124 -18.57 3.72 -1.62
CA VAL A 124 -17.82 4.99 -1.62
C VAL A 124 -16.36 4.77 -2.04
N ARG A 125 -15.70 3.69 -1.57
CA ARG A 125 -14.33 3.34 -1.95
C ARG A 125 -14.16 3.01 -3.41
N SER A 126 -15.14 2.36 -4.03
CA SER A 126 -15.06 1.97 -5.43
C SER A 126 -15.10 3.17 -6.38
N VAL A 127 -15.97 4.16 -6.13
CA VAL A 127 -16.24 5.22 -7.12
C VAL A 127 -15.65 6.58 -6.80
N VAL A 128 -15.55 6.96 -5.51
CA VAL A 128 -15.17 8.33 -5.14
C VAL A 128 -13.72 8.66 -5.48
N PRO A 129 -12.71 7.79 -5.25
CA PRO A 129 -11.33 8.09 -5.65
C PRO A 129 -11.21 8.39 -7.15
N ASN A 130 -11.86 7.59 -7.99
CA ASN A 130 -11.81 7.75 -9.45
C ASN A 130 -12.50 9.04 -9.89
N TYR A 131 -13.64 9.37 -9.29
CA TYR A 131 -14.30 10.66 -9.52
C TYR A 131 -13.40 11.84 -9.15
N LEU A 132 -12.81 11.82 -7.94
CA LEU A 132 -11.95 12.91 -7.47
C LEU A 132 -10.70 13.06 -8.33
N LYS A 133 -10.09 11.96 -8.79
CA LYS A 133 -8.95 12.01 -9.73
C LYS A 133 -9.33 12.60 -11.09
N LYS A 134 -10.47 12.17 -11.65
CA LYS A 134 -10.94 12.59 -12.98
C LYS A 134 -11.37 14.05 -13.01
N TYR A 135 -12.17 14.47 -12.04
CA TYR A 135 -12.79 15.81 -12.04
C TYR A 135 -12.05 16.83 -11.16
N LYS A 136 -11.08 16.39 -10.35
CA LYS A 136 -10.34 17.23 -9.39
C LYS A 136 -11.24 18.12 -8.52
N SER A 137 -12.46 17.66 -8.23
CA SER A 137 -13.45 18.40 -7.47
C SER A 137 -14.37 17.46 -6.71
N LYS A 138 -14.82 17.91 -5.53
CA LYS A 138 -15.86 17.25 -4.73
C LYS A 138 -17.28 17.73 -5.06
N ASN A 139 -17.41 18.72 -5.95
CA ASN A 139 -18.69 19.32 -6.26
C ASN A 139 -19.65 18.25 -6.79
N LYS A 140 -20.90 18.29 -6.32
CA LYS A 140 -21.99 17.36 -6.67
C LYS A 140 -21.84 15.92 -6.13
N LEU A 141 -20.80 15.59 -5.35
CA LEU A 141 -20.75 14.31 -4.64
C LEU A 141 -21.72 14.28 -3.45
N LYS A 142 -22.96 13.91 -3.75
CA LYS A 142 -24.01 13.53 -2.80
C LYS A 142 -24.29 12.03 -2.94
N LEU A 143 -25.02 11.45 -1.98
CA LEU A 143 -25.34 10.01 -1.98
C LEU A 143 -25.91 9.55 -3.33
N ASP A 144 -26.90 10.26 -3.88
CA ASP A 144 -27.55 9.87 -5.15
C ASP A 144 -26.55 9.80 -6.32
N LYS A 145 -25.62 10.76 -6.38
CA LYS A 145 -24.57 10.75 -7.41
C LYS A 145 -23.60 9.59 -7.21
N ILE A 146 -23.25 9.27 -5.97
CA ILE A 146 -22.38 8.14 -5.65
C ILE A 146 -23.04 6.81 -6.03
N ILE A 147 -24.33 6.65 -5.72
CA ILE A 147 -25.12 5.47 -6.11
C ILE A 147 -25.19 5.35 -7.62
N SER A 148 -25.45 6.46 -8.33
CA SER A 148 -25.42 6.48 -9.80
C SER A 148 -24.06 6.08 -10.36
N LEU A 149 -22.96 6.61 -9.82
CA LEU A 149 -21.61 6.22 -10.26
C LEU A 149 -21.34 4.73 -10.02
N TYR A 150 -21.79 4.19 -8.90
CA TYR A 150 -21.62 2.78 -8.55
C TYR A 150 -22.43 1.86 -9.45
N LEU A 151 -23.67 2.26 -9.76
CA LEU A 151 -24.50 1.55 -10.72
C LEU A 151 -23.80 1.49 -12.10
N THR A 152 -23.23 2.61 -12.56
CA THR A 152 -22.52 2.68 -13.85
C THR A 152 -21.16 2.00 -13.87
N SER A 153 -20.54 1.74 -12.71
CA SER A 153 -19.21 1.12 -12.69
C SER A 153 -19.26 -0.38 -12.91
N GLY A 154 -20.42 -1.02 -12.75
CA GLY A 154 -20.54 -2.49 -12.85
C GLY A 154 -19.87 -3.24 -11.70
N GLU A 155 -19.40 -2.53 -10.67
CA GLU A 155 -18.70 -3.07 -9.49
C GLU A 155 -19.67 -3.58 -8.40
N TRP A 156 -20.92 -3.85 -8.78
CA TRP A 156 -21.93 -4.36 -7.86
C TRP A 156 -21.98 -5.89 -7.94
N ASP A 157 -22.17 -6.52 -6.77
CA ASP A 157 -22.03 -7.97 -6.62
C ASP A 157 -23.28 -8.76 -7.10
N TYR A 158 -24.38 -8.07 -7.45
CA TYR A 158 -25.69 -8.71 -7.68
C TYR A 158 -25.77 -9.52 -8.99
N TRP A 159 -25.07 -9.10 -10.05
CA TRP A 159 -25.06 -9.80 -11.34
C TRP A 159 -23.70 -10.37 -11.74
N SER A 160 -22.70 -10.36 -10.84
CA SER A 160 -21.55 -11.24 -11.02
C SER A 160 -22.05 -12.64 -10.69
N GLU A 161 -22.46 -13.39 -11.72
CA GLU A 161 -22.75 -14.82 -11.59
C GLU A 161 -21.50 -15.52 -11.06
N SER A 162 -21.47 -15.79 -9.76
CA SER A 162 -20.67 -16.86 -9.20
C SER A 162 -21.59 -18.05 -8.99
N TYR A 163 -21.77 -18.80 -10.08
CA TYR A 163 -21.84 -20.26 -10.03
C TYR A 163 -20.41 -20.80 -9.93
#